data_AF-A0A6L9U696-F1
#
_entry.id   AF-A0A6L9U696-F1
#
_cell.length_a   1.000
_cell.length_b   1.000
_cell.length_c   1.000
_cell.angle_alpha   90.00
_cell.angle_beta   90.00
_cell.angle_gamma   90.00
#
_symmetry.space_group_name_H-M   'P 1'
#
loop_
_entity.id
_entity.type
_entity.pdbx_description
1 polymer ?
#
loop_
_entity_poly.entity_id
_entity_poly.type
_entity_poly.pdbx_seq_one_letter_code
_entity_poly.pdbx_strand_id
1 'polypeptide(L)'
;MPFRKYAATPLDPHFRENLFRFARKQVCSDLAANRVVQRTIEVLCHEPELLDGRDVNETIFALLRRHAFEETNLLASRTSKNSRYVFAQGAEKRISTDI
;
A
#
# COMPACT_ATOMS: atom_id res chain seq x y z
N MET A 1 5.29 7.98 22.57
CA MET A 1 4.69 7.49 21.31
C MET A 1 3.28 8.06 21.20
N PRO A 2 2.91 8.79 20.12
CA PRO A 2 1.92 9.88 20.20
C PRO A 2 0.50 9.51 19.76
N PHE A 3 0.20 8.27 19.35
CA PHE A 3 -1.07 8.02 18.65
C PHE A 3 -2.32 7.94 19.53
N ARG A 4 -2.15 7.81 20.86
CA ARG A 4 -3.27 7.85 21.83
C ARG A 4 -4.12 9.12 21.73
N LYS A 5 -3.53 10.26 21.30
CA LYS A 5 -4.28 11.52 21.14
C LYS A 5 -5.19 11.54 19.91
N TYR A 6 -4.98 10.65 18.94
CA TYR A 6 -5.76 10.62 17.69
C TYR A 6 -6.96 9.67 17.76
N ALA A 7 -7.13 8.92 18.85
CA ALA A 7 -8.36 8.17 19.12
C ALA A 7 -9.61 9.08 19.08
N ALA A 8 -9.44 10.36 19.44
CA ALA A 8 -10.51 11.36 19.39
C ALA A 8 -10.71 11.98 17.99
N THR A 9 -9.71 11.95 17.11
CA THR A 9 -9.74 12.60 15.78
C THR A 9 -8.84 11.86 14.76
N PRO A 10 -9.35 10.77 14.14
CA PRO A 10 -8.65 10.03 13.09
C PRO A 10 -8.33 10.85 11.82
N LEU A 11 -8.92 12.04 11.70
CA LEU A 11 -8.75 13.00 10.60
C LEU A 11 -7.70 14.09 10.88
N ASP A 12 -7.00 14.02 12.00
CA ASP A 12 -5.99 15.04 12.33
C ASP A 12 -4.87 15.09 11.27
N PRO A 13 -4.53 16.28 10.73
CA PRO A 13 -3.48 16.41 9.73
C PRO A 13 -2.12 15.90 10.20
N HIS A 14 -1.78 16.07 11.49
CA HIS A 14 -0.52 15.58 12.03
C HIS A 14 -0.53 14.06 12.20
N PHE A 15 -1.69 13.45 12.48
CA PHE A 15 -1.81 11.99 12.46
C PHE A 15 -1.49 11.43 11.08
N ARG A 16 -2.12 11.99 10.05
CA ARG A 16 -1.91 11.58 8.66
C ARG A 16 -0.45 11.74 8.23
N GLU A 17 0.18 12.86 8.58
CA GLU A 17 1.58 13.11 8.24
C GLU A 17 2.53 12.12 8.93
N ASN A 18 2.28 11.81 10.21
CA ASN A 18 3.06 10.81 10.93
C ASN A 18 2.89 9.40 10.34
N LEU A 19 1.66 8.99 10.02
CA LEU A 19 1.39 7.72 9.34
C LEU A 19 2.11 7.67 7.99
N PHE A 20 2.11 8.77 7.23
CA PHE A 20 2.79 8.85 5.94
C PHE A 20 4.31 8.71 6.05
N ARG A 21 4.94 9.39 7.01
CA ARG A 21 6.38 9.26 7.27
C ARG A 21 6.78 7.83 7.63
N PHE A 22 5.92 7.11 8.35
CA PHE A 22 6.12 5.68 8.65
C PHE A 22 5.88 4.80 7.44
N ALA A 23 4.78 5.01 6.70
CA ALA A 23 4.46 4.24 5.50
C ALA A 23 5.59 4.34 4.45
N ARG A 24 6.16 5.53 4.25
CA ARG A 24 7.33 5.74 3.37
C ARG A 24 8.55 4.90 3.72
N LYS A 25 8.73 4.51 4.98
CA LYS A 25 9.82 3.61 5.36
C LYS A 25 9.56 2.15 4.95
N GLN A 26 8.29 1.80 4.73
CA GLN A 26 7.85 0.44 4.45
C GLN A 26 7.56 0.18 2.97
N VAL A 27 7.32 1.21 2.16
CA VAL A 27 7.00 1.09 0.73
C VAL A 27 7.87 1.99 -0.15
N CYS A 28 8.15 1.54 -1.37
CA CYS A 28 9.10 2.20 -2.28
C CYS A 28 8.54 3.42 -3.03
N SER A 29 7.28 3.80 -2.82
CA SER A 29 6.60 4.87 -3.57
C SER A 29 5.73 5.73 -2.67
N ASP A 30 5.78 7.05 -2.88
CA ASP A 30 4.90 8.00 -2.18
C ASP A 30 3.42 7.77 -2.51
N LEU A 31 3.11 7.25 -3.70
CA LEU A 31 1.75 6.87 -4.07
C LEU A 31 1.28 5.65 -3.27
N ALA A 32 2.13 4.63 -3.12
CA ALA A 32 1.85 3.47 -2.29
C ALA A 32 1.70 3.87 -0.82
N ALA A 33 2.57 4.76 -0.33
CA ALA A 33 2.51 5.25 1.04
C ALA A 33 1.18 5.97 1.30
N ASN A 34 0.73 6.82 0.38
CA ASN A 34 -0.57 7.49 0.48
C ASN A 34 -1.75 6.51 0.53
N ARG A 35 -1.74 5.46 -0.32
CA ARG A 35 -2.80 4.43 -0.31
C ARG A 35 -2.86 3.66 1.00
N VAL A 36 -1.69 3.28 1.52
CA VAL A 36 -1.58 2.59 2.80
C VAL A 36 -2.11 3.46 3.94
N VAL A 37 -1.74 4.75 3.98
CA VAL A 37 -2.23 5.71 4.98
C VAL A 37 -3.74 5.87 4.89
N GLN A 38 -4.26 6.11 3.68
CA GLN A 38 -5.69 6.29 3.46
C GLN A 38 -6.49 5.05 3.92
N ARG A 39 -6.05 3.86 3.53
CA ARG A 39 -6.71 2.60 3.92
C ARG A 39 -6.66 2.37 5.42
N THR A 40 -5.55 2.73 6.06
CA THR A 40 -5.43 2.66 7.53
C THR A 40 -6.42 3.59 8.21
N ILE A 41 -6.52 4.85 7.76
CA ILE A 41 -7.48 5.82 8.31
C ILE A 41 -8.92 5.35 8.09
N GLU A 42 -9.25 4.85 6.90
CA GLU A 42 -10.58 4.31 6.58
C GLU A 42 -10.96 3.18 7.56
N VAL A 43 -10.08 2.21 7.80
CA VAL A 43 -10.33 1.12 8.77
C VAL A 43 -10.52 1.66 10.18
N LEU A 44 -9.67 2.59 10.63
CA LEU A 44 -9.80 3.19 11.96
C LEU A 44 -11.10 3.99 12.14
N CYS A 45 -11.62 4.60 11.07
CA CYS A 45 -12.91 5.28 11.09
C CYS A 45 -14.10 4.30 11.12
N HIS A 46 -13.98 3.13 10.49
CA HIS A 46 -15.04 2.11 10.47
C HIS A 46 -15.06 1.27 11.75
N GLU A 47 -13.88 1.02 12.34
CA GLU A 47 -13.70 0.18 13.52
C GLU A 47 -13.03 0.99 14.65
N PRO A 48 -13.77 1.92 15.29
CA PRO A 48 -13.22 2.76 16.35
C PRO A 48 -12.80 1.96 17.60
N GLU A 49 -13.32 0.74 17.77
CA GLU A 49 -12.97 -0.18 18.86
C GLU A 49 -11.47 -0.54 18.86
N LEU A 50 -10.81 -0.50 17.70
CA LEU A 50 -9.36 -0.69 17.57
C LEU A 50 -8.55 0.39 18.29
N LEU A 51 -9.17 1.53 18.58
CA LEU A 51 -8.59 2.68 19.29
C LEU A 51 -8.94 2.70 20.80
N ASP A 52 -9.76 1.76 21.27
CA ASP A 52 -10.21 1.68 22.68
C ASP A 52 -9.27 0.80 23.55
N GLY A 53 -8.36 0.07 22.91
CA GLY A 53 -7.41 -0.82 23.58
C GLY A 53 -6.27 -0.11 24.31
N ARG A 54 -5.59 -0.82 25.23
CA ARG A 54 -4.39 -0.30 25.94
C ARG A 54 -3.21 -0.06 24.98
N ASP A 55 -3.20 -0.78 23.86
CA ASP A 55 -2.09 -0.89 22.90
C ASP A 55 -2.42 -0.29 21.52
N VAL A 56 -3.23 0.78 21.47
CA VAL A 56 -3.62 1.51 20.25
C VAL A 56 -2.47 1.73 19.26
N ASN A 57 -1.31 2.14 19.79
CA ASN A 57 -0.13 2.39 18.96
C ASN A 57 0.30 1.12 18.21
N GLU A 58 0.33 -0.03 18.89
CA GLU A 58 0.74 -1.30 18.28
C GLU A 58 -0.28 -1.78 17.25
N THR A 59 -1.57 -1.64 17.54
CA THR A 59 -2.65 -1.94 16.59
C THR A 59 -2.50 -1.14 15.30
N ILE A 60 -2.28 0.18 15.41
CA ILE A 60 -2.06 1.07 14.26
C ILE A 60 -0.80 0.64 13.49
N PHE A 61 0.30 0.33 14.18
CA PHE A 61 1.53 -0.12 13.53
C PHE A 61 1.38 -1.48 12.83
N ALA A 62 0.60 -2.40 13.40
CA ALA A 62 0.30 -3.69 12.81
C ALA A 62 -0.54 -3.54 11.54
N LEU A 63 -1.59 -2.70 11.58
CA LEU A 63 -2.41 -2.37 10.43
C LEU A 63 -1.60 -1.74 9.29
N LEU A 64 -0.76 -0.75 9.62
CA LEU A 64 0.14 -0.10 8.66
C LEU A 64 1.06 -1.11 7.97
N ARG A 65 1.68 -2.02 8.74
CA ARG A 65 2.57 -3.06 8.19
C ARG A 65 1.81 -4.04 7.32
N ARG A 66 0.60 -4.44 7.71
CA ARG A 66 -0.25 -5.33 6.93
C ARG A 66 -0.61 -4.70 5.58
N HIS A 67 -1.08 -3.45 5.58
CA HIS A 67 -1.46 -2.75 4.35
C HIS A 67 -0.26 -2.45 3.44
N ALA A 68 0.91 -2.11 4.00
CA ALA A 68 2.13 -1.97 3.21
C ALA A 68 2.56 -3.28 2.53
N PHE A 69 2.43 -4.40 3.23
CA PHE A 69 2.71 -5.72 2.69
C PHE A 69 1.68 -6.12 1.61
N GLU A 70 0.39 -5.87 1.85
CA GLU A 70 -0.67 -6.09 0.87
C GLU A 70 -0.45 -5.27 -0.41
N GLU A 71 -0.10 -3.98 -0.32
CA GLU A 71 0.16 -3.15 -1.49
C GLU A 71 1.36 -3.67 -2.29
N THR A 72 2.39 -4.17 -1.60
CA THR A 72 3.59 -4.77 -2.22
C THR A 72 3.25 -6.10 -2.92
N ASN A 73 2.43 -6.96 -2.29
CA ASN A 73 1.95 -8.20 -2.89
C ASN A 73 0.96 -7.98 -4.05
N LEU A 74 0.13 -6.93 -3.98
CA LEU A 74 -0.74 -6.52 -5.09
C LEU A 74 0.09 -6.08 -6.29
N LEU A 75 1.19 -5.37 -6.09
CA LEU A 75 2.13 -5.06 -7.16
C LEU A 75 2.80 -6.32 -7.71
N ALA A 76 3.28 -7.22 -6.84
CA ALA A 76 3.89 -8.49 -7.26
C ALA A 76 2.92 -9.39 -8.06
N SER A 77 1.65 -9.45 -7.64
CA SER A 77 0.61 -10.21 -8.34
C SER A 77 0.16 -9.55 -9.65
N ARG A 78 0.19 -8.22 -9.75
CA ARG A 78 -0.04 -7.50 -11.02
C ARG A 78 1.11 -7.71 -12.02
N THR A 79 2.36 -7.76 -11.55
CA THR A 79 3.51 -8.11 -12.40
C THR A 79 3.45 -9.57 -12.87
N SER A 80 2.99 -10.48 -12.00
CA SER A 80 2.76 -11.89 -12.37
C SER A 80 1.60 -12.08 -13.36
N LYS A 81 0.54 -11.26 -13.30
CA LYS A 81 -0.54 -11.27 -14.30
C LYS A 81 -0.18 -10.58 -15.63
N ASN A 82 0.80 -9.68 -15.64
CA ASN A 82 1.33 -9.12 -16.91
C ASN A 82 2.36 -10.02 -17.60
N SER A 83 2.81 -11.10 -16.96
CA SER A 83 3.63 -12.15 -17.61
C SER A 83 2.76 -13.26 -18.25
N ARG A 84 1.58 -12.90 -18.77
CA ARG A 84 0.82 -13.76 -19.70
C ARG A 84 0.32 -13.04 -20.97
N TYR A 85 0.67 -11.78 -21.17
CA TYR A 85 0.30 -11.04 -22.39
C TYR A 85 1.42 -10.12 -22.88
N VAL A 86 2.64 -10.63 -23.01
CA VAL A 86 3.65 -10.07 -23.93
C VAL A 86 4.44 -11.25 -24.48
N PHE A 87 4.73 -11.22 -25.78
CA PHE A 87 5.35 -12.27 -26.62
C PHE A 87 4.39 -13.20 -27.39
N ALA A 88 3.47 -12.60 -28.13
CA ALA A 88 3.04 -13.17 -29.41
C ALA A 88 2.78 -12.03 -30.42
N GLN A 89 3.85 -11.61 -31.11
CA GLN A 89 3.87 -11.14 -32.51
C GLN A 89 5.03 -10.15 -32.71
N GLY A 90 6.05 -10.63 -33.41
CA GLY A 90 7.22 -9.86 -33.76
C GLY A 90 8.29 -10.74 -34.39
N ALA A 91 7.91 -11.60 -35.35
CA ALA A 91 8.87 -12.36 -36.14
C ALA A 91 8.30 -12.67 -37.53
N GLU A 92 7.84 -11.65 -38.26
CA GLU A 92 7.77 -11.74 -39.71
C GLU A 92 9.13 -11.26 -40.25
N LYS A 93 10.14 -12.13 -40.15
CA LYS A 93 11.39 -11.96 -40.88
C LYS A 93 11.16 -12.46 -42.29
N ARG A 94 11.11 -11.49 -43.21
CA ARG A 94 11.37 -11.61 -44.64
C ARG A 94 12.45 -12.66 -44.90
N ILE A 95 12.11 -13.70 -45.65
CA ILE A 95 13.08 -14.46 -46.42
C ILE A 95 12.74 -14.15 -47.87
N SER A 96 13.57 -13.28 -48.44
CA SER A 96 13.74 -13.13 -49.88
C SER A 96 14.51 -14.36 -50.36
N THR A 97 13.95 -15.08 -51.32
CA THR A 97 14.71 -15.96 -52.20
C THR A 97 14.35 -15.59 -53.63
N ASP A 98 15.25 -14.81 -54.20
CA ASP A 98 15.47 -14.65 -55.63
C ASP A 98 16.21 -15.91 -56.12
N ILE A 99 15.67 -16.57 -57.17
CA ILE A 99 16.31 -17.24 -58.32
C ILE A 99 15.19 -17.86 -59.15
#